data_AF-A0A8J2RML5-F1
#
_entry.id   AF-A0A8J2RML5-F1
#
_cell.length_a   1.000
_cell.length_b   1.000
_cell.length_c   1.000
_cell.angle_alpha   90.00
_cell.angle_beta   90.00
_cell.angle_gamma   90.00
#
_symmetry.space_group_name_H-M   'P 1'
#
loop_
_entity.id
_entity.type
_entity.pdbx_description
1 polymer ?
#
loop_
_entity_poly.entity_id
_entity_poly.type
_entity_poly.pdbx_seq_one_letter_code
_entity_poly.pdbx_strand_id
1 'polypeptide(L)'
;MLFKACFLSLLVYFCSATKADPANSYDILYSQAVEAYLNEEWDECVTRMNEAIEDYHFYKDAVVGCRLECLKESFDKPLVSPQLEDMKLWEKMIKKTLCLLKCKKGILKNRAEIVDRKVADDFDTLKPYDYLQLCYFKTNDNIKAASCAYTFLTMNTNHTVMKENLRFFINELKVDPAYVINLEAKPYVDLYIRGSESYKKKDYDRTTTNMELSLVEYLEAEEECRAHCEGPFDQGWFPDFISSISNHYTFTLRCKRKCASKLGNLNGEKHDDLLPSHYHYLQFAYFKMGNIEKACQAAASYLLFFPDDETMNENKVYYMTLGNVHEGMFVPRTEAVNYHERDLGEKALLQFIEDNFQFDEGEILEATGPAVVPISTDLAVVSTDNIISENEIPEST
;
A
#
# COMPACT_ATOMS: atom_id res chain seq x y z
N MET A 1 46.16 17.35 -15.33
CA MET A 1 45.66 15.95 -15.25
C MET A 1 44.24 16.03 -14.69
N LEU A 2 43.19 16.41 -15.43
CA LEU A 2 42.60 15.85 -16.66
C LEU A 2 42.28 14.36 -16.55
N PHE A 3 41.09 14.04 -16.03
CA PHE A 3 40.26 12.93 -16.48
C PHE A 3 38.79 13.37 -16.45
N LYS A 4 38.32 13.89 -17.59
CA LYS A 4 36.89 13.97 -17.93
C LYS A 4 36.53 12.61 -18.52
N ALA A 5 35.67 11.84 -17.84
CA ALA A 5 35.05 10.67 -18.45
C ALA A 5 33.89 11.15 -19.33
N CYS A 6 34.03 10.92 -20.65
CA CYS A 6 33.02 11.20 -21.65
C CYS A 6 32.15 9.95 -21.78
N PHE A 7 30.94 9.96 -21.23
CA PHE A 7 29.95 8.93 -21.53
C PHE A 7 29.26 9.29 -22.86
N LEU A 8 29.60 8.55 -23.92
CA LEU A 8 28.80 8.52 -25.15
C LEU A 8 27.49 7.80 -24.82
N SER A 9 26.39 8.54 -24.73
CA SER A 9 25.04 7.99 -24.82
C SER A 9 24.75 7.70 -26.29
N LEU A 10 24.77 6.42 -26.66
CA LEU A 10 24.03 5.94 -27.82
C LEU A 10 22.55 5.97 -27.43
N LEU A 11 21.83 6.97 -27.93
CA LEU A 11 20.37 7.00 -27.93
C LEU A 11 19.87 5.91 -28.88
N VAL A 12 19.72 4.70 -28.35
CA VAL A 12 18.79 3.72 -28.91
C VAL A 12 17.40 4.26 -28.60
N TYR A 13 16.68 4.68 -29.63
CA TYR A 13 15.26 4.95 -29.56
C TYR A 13 14.53 3.64 -29.21
N PHE A 14 14.45 3.33 -27.93
CA PHE A 14 13.36 2.51 -27.41
C PHE A 14 12.14 3.42 -27.37
N CYS A 15 11.07 2.99 -28.02
CA CYS A 15 9.75 3.56 -27.84
C CYS A 15 9.26 3.17 -26.43
N SER A 16 9.83 3.77 -25.39
CA SER A 16 9.27 3.69 -24.05
C SER A 16 8.05 4.61 -24.03
N ALA A 17 6.88 4.01 -24.29
CA ALA A 17 5.61 4.64 -23.98
C ALA A 17 5.43 4.71 -22.45
N THR A 18 6.23 5.51 -21.76
CA THR A 18 6.09 5.73 -20.32
C THR A 18 5.62 7.15 -20.04
N LYS A 19 4.29 7.29 -20.13
CA LYS A 19 3.40 8.12 -19.30
C LYS A 19 1.99 7.61 -19.58
N ALA A 20 1.60 6.58 -18.83
CA ALA A 20 0.39 5.75 -18.94
C ALA A 20 -0.69 6.33 -19.86
N ASP A 21 -0.92 5.66 -20.99
CA ASP A 21 -2.04 5.97 -21.87
C ASP A 21 -3.35 5.75 -21.09
N PRO A 22 -4.17 6.79 -20.85
CA PRO A 22 -5.41 6.65 -20.09
C PRO A 22 -6.41 5.65 -20.72
N ALA A 23 -6.21 5.28 -21.99
CA ALA A 23 -7.01 4.28 -22.70
C ALA A 23 -6.55 2.84 -22.51
N ASN A 24 -5.30 2.60 -22.06
CA ASN A 24 -4.73 1.26 -21.86
C ASN A 24 -4.39 1.06 -20.39
N SER A 25 -5.41 0.83 -19.58
CA SER A 25 -5.28 0.56 -18.15
C SER A 25 -4.88 -0.90 -17.88
N TYR A 26 -4.35 -1.14 -16.67
CA TYR A 26 -3.83 -2.44 -16.25
C TYR A 26 -4.83 -3.58 -16.38
N ASP A 27 -6.13 -3.33 -16.24
CA ASP A 27 -7.18 -4.32 -16.43
C ASP A 27 -7.37 -4.73 -17.89
N ILE A 28 -7.28 -3.78 -18.81
CA ILE A 28 -7.31 -4.05 -20.26
C ILE A 28 -6.05 -4.82 -20.66
N LEU A 29 -4.87 -4.34 -20.24
CA LEU A 29 -3.58 -4.97 -20.53
C LEU A 29 -3.50 -6.37 -19.92
N TYR A 30 -3.99 -6.56 -18.71
CA TYR A 30 -4.06 -7.86 -18.05
C TYR A 30 -4.98 -8.82 -18.80
N SER A 31 -6.15 -8.37 -19.26
CA SER A 31 -7.05 -9.18 -20.08
C SER A 31 -6.38 -9.62 -21.38
N GLN A 32 -5.67 -8.72 -22.07
CA GLN A 32 -4.92 -9.04 -23.29
C GLN A 32 -3.78 -10.03 -23.00
N ALA A 33 -3.07 -9.86 -21.90
CA ALA A 33 -2.00 -10.76 -21.49
C ALA A 33 -2.51 -12.19 -21.18
N VAL A 34 -3.66 -12.29 -20.52
CA VAL A 34 -4.32 -13.58 -20.25
C VAL A 34 -4.82 -14.23 -21.55
N GLU A 35 -5.37 -13.46 -22.49
CA GLU A 35 -5.75 -13.97 -23.81
C GLU A 35 -4.53 -14.51 -24.58
N ALA A 36 -3.44 -13.74 -24.64
CA ALA A 36 -2.18 -14.18 -25.24
C ALA A 36 -1.62 -15.45 -24.57
N TYR A 37 -1.70 -15.54 -23.23
CA TYR A 37 -1.33 -16.75 -22.48
C TYR A 37 -2.16 -17.96 -22.92
N LEU A 38 -3.48 -17.81 -23.05
CA LEU A 38 -4.39 -18.89 -23.42
C LEU A 38 -4.21 -19.33 -24.88
N ASN A 39 -3.79 -18.42 -25.75
CA ASN A 39 -3.49 -18.68 -27.16
C ASN A 39 -2.04 -19.15 -27.41
N GLU A 40 -1.24 -19.33 -26.36
CA GLU A 40 0.19 -19.69 -26.43
C GLU A 40 1.07 -18.66 -27.18
N GLU A 41 0.64 -17.39 -27.19
CA GLU A 41 1.36 -16.26 -27.77
C GLU A 41 2.36 -15.70 -26.73
N TRP A 42 3.42 -16.46 -26.46
CA TRP A 42 4.29 -16.23 -25.29
C TRP A 42 4.98 -14.86 -25.26
N ASP A 43 5.48 -14.36 -26.40
CA ASP A 43 6.12 -13.04 -26.48
C ASP A 43 5.12 -11.89 -26.19
N GLU A 44 3.89 -12.01 -26.68
CA GLU A 44 2.83 -11.03 -26.42
C GLU A 44 2.36 -11.12 -24.96
N CYS A 45 2.23 -12.34 -24.40
CA CYS A 45 1.95 -12.53 -22.98
C CYS A 45 3.00 -11.83 -22.12
N VAL A 46 4.30 -12.04 -22.39
CA VAL A 46 5.38 -11.34 -21.66
C VAL A 46 5.20 -9.83 -21.79
N THR A 47 5.01 -9.31 -23.00
CA THR A 47 4.90 -7.87 -23.24
C THR A 47 3.72 -7.26 -22.47
N ARG A 48 2.50 -7.77 -22.69
CA ARG A 48 1.28 -7.23 -22.09
C ARG A 48 1.22 -7.39 -20.59
N MET A 49 1.72 -8.51 -20.05
CA MET A 49 1.70 -8.73 -18.60
C MET A 49 2.65 -7.79 -17.87
N ASN A 50 3.85 -7.51 -18.42
CA ASN A 50 4.75 -6.51 -17.84
C ASN A 50 4.14 -5.10 -17.93
N GLU A 51 3.56 -4.73 -19.09
CA GLU A 51 2.86 -3.45 -19.24
C GLU A 51 1.71 -3.30 -18.23
N ALA A 52 0.96 -4.38 -17.97
CA ALA A 52 -0.11 -4.39 -16.97
C ALA A 52 0.42 -4.17 -15.53
N ILE A 53 1.52 -4.82 -15.17
CA ILE A 53 2.19 -4.64 -13.86
C ILE A 53 2.72 -3.21 -13.71
N GLU A 54 3.41 -2.69 -14.72
CA GLU A 54 3.94 -1.32 -14.71
C GLU A 54 2.83 -0.27 -14.57
N ASP A 55 1.73 -0.42 -15.31
CA ASP A 55 0.60 0.50 -15.22
C ASP A 55 -0.18 0.36 -13.90
N TYR A 56 -0.28 -0.86 -13.34
CA TYR A 56 -0.84 -1.04 -12.00
C TYR A 56 -0.03 -0.31 -10.93
N HIS A 57 1.31 -0.39 -10.99
CA HIS A 57 2.19 0.37 -10.10
C HIS A 57 1.98 1.88 -10.25
N PHE A 58 1.97 2.38 -11.49
CA PHE A 58 1.69 3.79 -11.75
C PHE A 58 0.33 4.23 -11.17
N TYR A 59 -0.72 3.46 -11.41
CA TYR A 59 -2.06 3.77 -10.91
C TYR A 59 -2.10 3.78 -9.38
N LYS A 60 -1.53 2.75 -8.75
CA LYS A 60 -1.46 2.61 -7.30
C LYS A 60 -0.70 3.77 -6.67
N ASP A 61 0.47 4.10 -7.20
CA ASP A 61 1.32 5.19 -6.72
C ASP A 61 0.61 6.55 -6.87
N ALA A 62 -0.06 6.78 -8.00
CA ALA A 62 -0.85 8.00 -8.20
C ALA A 62 -1.99 8.13 -7.18
N VAL A 63 -2.75 7.06 -6.95
CA VAL A 63 -3.88 7.07 -6.01
C VAL A 63 -3.41 7.21 -4.56
N VAL A 64 -2.39 6.44 -4.16
CA VAL A 64 -1.80 6.49 -2.81
C VAL A 64 -1.15 7.85 -2.57
N GLY A 65 -0.35 8.34 -3.52
CA GLY A 65 0.30 9.65 -3.45
C GLY A 65 -0.72 10.78 -3.25
N CYS A 66 -1.80 10.80 -4.05
CA CYS A 66 -2.87 11.78 -3.85
C CYS A 66 -3.52 11.69 -2.47
N ARG A 67 -3.74 10.48 -1.94
CA ARG A 67 -4.34 10.31 -0.60
C ARG A 67 -3.43 10.81 0.52
N LEU A 68 -2.13 10.53 0.43
CA LEU A 68 -1.14 10.98 1.41
C LEU A 68 -0.91 12.49 1.34
N GLU A 69 -0.86 13.07 0.15
CA GLU A 69 -0.72 14.51 -0.04
C GLU A 69 -1.94 15.27 0.51
N CYS A 70 -3.15 14.85 0.12
CA CYS A 70 -4.40 15.45 0.60
C CYS A 70 -4.68 15.19 2.09
N LEU A 71 -3.98 14.24 2.72
CA LEU A 71 -4.04 14.05 4.18
C LEU A 71 -3.21 15.11 4.92
N LYS A 72 -2.09 15.54 4.34
CA LYS A 72 -1.17 16.55 4.88
C LYS A 72 -1.65 17.99 4.64
N GLU A 73 -2.56 18.20 3.68
CA GLU A 73 -3.04 19.53 3.33
C GLU A 73 -3.71 20.22 4.53
N SER A 74 -3.18 21.40 4.89
CA SER A 74 -3.77 22.27 5.90
C SER A 74 -4.88 23.10 5.26
N PHE A 75 -6.10 22.97 5.76
CA PHE A 75 -7.22 23.80 5.33
C PHE A 75 -7.30 25.07 6.17
N ASP A 76 -6.36 26.00 5.95
CA ASP A 76 -6.09 27.20 6.78
C ASP A 76 -7.28 28.14 7.01
N LYS A 77 -8.32 28.05 6.18
CA LYS A 77 -9.51 28.92 6.26
C LYS A 77 -10.74 28.10 6.65
N PRO A 78 -11.07 28.01 7.94
CA PRO A 78 -12.30 27.36 8.38
C PRO A 78 -13.52 28.13 7.85
N LEU A 79 -14.46 27.41 7.27
CA LEU A 79 -15.76 27.91 6.83
C LEU A 79 -16.78 27.83 7.96
N VAL A 80 -16.61 26.82 8.83
CA VAL A 80 -17.50 26.50 9.94
C VAL A 80 -16.90 27.02 11.26
N SER A 81 -17.79 27.47 12.16
CA SER A 81 -17.43 27.91 13.51
C SER A 81 -16.70 26.81 14.31
N PRO A 82 -15.72 27.19 15.17
CA PRO A 82 -15.06 26.27 16.08
C PRO A 82 -15.98 25.52 17.07
N GLN A 83 -17.23 25.95 17.23
CA GLN A 83 -18.19 25.36 18.17
C GLN A 83 -19.07 24.27 17.53
N LEU A 84 -19.03 24.11 16.21
CA LEU A 84 -19.85 23.15 15.46
C LEU A 84 -19.01 21.93 15.03
N GLU A 85 -18.72 21.03 15.97
CA GLU A 85 -17.79 19.90 15.76
C GLU A 85 -18.16 19.01 14.58
N ASP A 86 -19.43 18.61 14.44
CA ASP A 86 -19.90 17.77 13.33
C ASP A 86 -19.63 18.43 11.98
N MET A 87 -19.95 19.72 11.86
CA MET A 87 -19.77 20.45 10.61
C MET A 87 -18.29 20.65 10.25
N LYS A 88 -17.37 20.71 11.24
CA LYS A 88 -15.92 20.74 10.96
C LYS A 88 -15.44 19.45 10.32
N LEU A 89 -15.91 18.30 10.83
CA LEU A 89 -15.55 17.01 10.27
C LEU A 89 -15.98 16.96 8.80
N TRP A 90 -17.23 17.35 8.51
CA TRP A 90 -17.75 17.39 7.14
C TRP A 90 -17.03 18.40 6.25
N GLU A 91 -16.71 19.59 6.77
CA GLU A 91 -15.91 20.58 6.04
C GLU A 91 -14.56 20.00 5.63
N LYS A 92 -13.86 19.35 6.56
CA LYS A 92 -12.56 18.68 6.30
C LYS A 92 -12.72 17.58 5.24
N MET A 93 -13.76 16.77 5.35
CA MET A 93 -14.02 15.68 4.39
C MET A 93 -14.31 16.23 2.98
N ILE A 94 -15.16 17.25 2.85
CA ILE A 94 -15.48 17.88 1.56
C ILE A 94 -14.23 18.50 0.92
N LYS A 95 -13.42 19.21 1.70
CA LYS A 95 -12.17 19.80 1.22
C LYS A 95 -11.16 18.73 0.80
N LYS A 96 -11.02 17.65 1.57
CA LYS A 96 -10.18 16.49 1.21
C LYS A 96 -10.67 15.83 -0.09
N THR A 97 -11.98 15.66 -0.26
CA THR A 97 -12.58 15.13 -1.50
C THR A 97 -12.23 16.02 -2.70
N LEU A 98 -12.31 17.36 -2.55
CA LEU A 98 -11.92 18.29 -3.60
C LEU A 98 -10.44 18.16 -3.96
N CYS A 99 -9.56 18.04 -2.97
CA CYS A 99 -8.13 17.80 -3.20
C CYS A 99 -7.91 16.49 -3.98
N LEU A 100 -8.52 15.40 -3.53
CA LEU A 100 -8.40 14.08 -4.16
C LEU A 100 -8.84 14.11 -5.64
N LEU A 101 -9.99 14.73 -5.92
CA LEU A 101 -10.50 14.87 -7.29
C LEU A 101 -9.55 15.67 -8.18
N LYS A 102 -9.00 16.78 -7.67
CA LYS A 102 -8.02 17.60 -8.42
C LYS A 102 -6.72 16.86 -8.66
N CYS A 103 -6.18 16.22 -7.62
CA CYS A 103 -4.91 15.48 -7.70
C CYS A 103 -5.01 14.31 -8.69
N LYS A 104 -6.03 13.45 -8.51
CA LYS A 104 -6.26 12.32 -9.42
C LYS A 104 -6.47 12.77 -10.86
N LYS A 105 -7.30 13.79 -11.10
CA LYS A 105 -7.51 14.34 -12.45
C LYS A 105 -6.22 14.89 -13.07
N GLY A 106 -5.33 15.48 -12.26
CA GLY A 106 -4.04 15.97 -12.71
C GLY A 106 -3.09 14.87 -13.19
N ILE A 107 -3.10 13.71 -12.52
CA ILE A 107 -2.17 12.60 -12.80
C ILE A 107 -2.78 11.57 -13.76
N LEU A 108 -3.99 11.11 -13.46
CA LEU A 108 -4.71 10.03 -14.18
C LEU A 108 -5.55 10.54 -15.36
N LYS A 109 -5.69 11.87 -15.53
CA LYS A 109 -6.44 12.50 -16.62
C LYS A 109 -7.89 11.98 -16.71
N ASN A 110 -8.27 11.37 -17.83
CA ASN A 110 -9.62 10.84 -18.11
C ASN A 110 -9.69 9.32 -17.97
N ARG A 111 -8.75 8.70 -17.26
CA ARG A 111 -8.72 7.27 -16.99
C ARG A 111 -9.98 6.86 -16.22
N ALA A 112 -10.54 5.69 -16.54
CA ALA A 112 -11.63 5.11 -15.77
C ALA A 112 -11.13 4.72 -14.35
N GLU A 113 -11.86 5.14 -13.31
CA GLU A 113 -11.50 4.83 -11.92
C GLU A 113 -12.09 3.51 -11.41
N ILE A 114 -13.04 2.93 -12.15
CA ILE A 114 -13.70 1.67 -11.77
C ILE A 114 -13.01 0.54 -12.51
N VAL A 115 -12.38 -0.34 -11.75
CA VAL A 115 -11.81 -1.60 -12.24
C VAL A 115 -12.59 -2.75 -11.58
N ASP A 116 -12.75 -3.84 -12.33
CA ASP A 116 -13.33 -5.08 -11.79
C ASP A 116 -12.58 -5.50 -10.52
N ARG A 117 -13.32 -5.73 -9.44
CA ARG A 117 -12.77 -6.08 -8.13
C ARG A 117 -11.91 -7.35 -8.19
N LYS A 118 -12.27 -8.32 -9.03
CA LYS A 118 -11.49 -9.54 -9.23
C LYS A 118 -10.12 -9.23 -9.83
N VAL A 119 -10.04 -8.29 -10.77
CA VAL A 119 -8.77 -7.88 -11.35
C VAL A 119 -7.92 -7.17 -10.29
N ALA A 120 -8.51 -6.29 -9.49
CA ALA A 120 -7.79 -5.67 -8.37
C ALA A 120 -7.26 -6.72 -7.37
N ASP A 121 -8.09 -7.71 -7.01
CA ASP A 121 -7.72 -8.82 -6.12
C ASP A 121 -6.60 -9.70 -6.73
N ASP A 122 -6.62 -9.96 -8.03
CA ASP A 122 -5.56 -10.69 -8.75
C ASP A 122 -4.21 -9.98 -8.59
N PHE A 123 -4.15 -8.66 -8.77
CA PHE A 123 -2.92 -7.89 -8.55
C PHE A 123 -2.51 -7.85 -7.07
N ASP A 124 -3.46 -7.67 -6.16
CA ASP A 124 -3.20 -7.68 -4.72
C ASP A 124 -2.68 -9.02 -4.19
N THR A 125 -2.96 -10.11 -4.91
CA THR A 125 -2.51 -11.49 -4.61
C THR A 125 -1.37 -11.95 -5.51
N LEU A 126 -0.78 -11.04 -6.30
CA LEU A 126 0.36 -11.29 -7.19
C LEU A 126 0.08 -12.28 -8.34
N LYS A 127 -1.19 -12.51 -8.68
CA LYS A 127 -1.61 -13.43 -9.75
C LYS A 127 -0.97 -13.16 -11.12
N PRO A 128 -0.68 -11.91 -11.56
CA PRO A 128 0.08 -11.65 -12.79
C PRO A 128 1.39 -12.45 -12.89
N TYR A 129 2.10 -12.64 -11.77
CA TYR A 129 3.35 -13.39 -11.74
C TYR A 129 3.19 -14.91 -11.92
N ASP A 130 2.01 -15.47 -11.62
CA ASP A 130 1.67 -16.87 -11.86
C ASP A 130 1.57 -17.18 -13.37
N TYR A 131 1.00 -16.25 -14.14
CA TYR A 131 1.01 -16.32 -15.60
C TYR A 131 2.41 -16.03 -16.17
N LEU A 132 3.03 -14.95 -15.69
CA LEU A 132 4.26 -14.42 -16.26
C LEU A 132 5.45 -15.38 -16.12
N GLN A 133 5.51 -16.19 -15.06
CA GLN A 133 6.56 -17.20 -14.93
C GLN A 133 6.54 -18.23 -16.07
N LEU A 134 5.34 -18.63 -16.54
CA LEU A 134 5.24 -19.57 -17.65
C LEU A 134 5.60 -18.89 -18.97
N CYS A 135 5.14 -17.65 -19.17
CA CYS A 135 5.45 -16.90 -20.39
C CYS A 135 6.97 -16.67 -20.54
N TYR A 136 7.67 -16.37 -19.44
CA TYR A 136 9.13 -16.31 -19.43
C TYR A 136 9.80 -17.66 -19.66
N PHE A 137 9.29 -18.73 -19.05
CA PHE A 137 9.81 -20.07 -19.29
C PHE A 137 9.69 -20.46 -20.77
N LYS A 138 8.54 -20.17 -21.40
CA LYS A 138 8.27 -20.48 -22.81
C LYS A 138 9.09 -19.64 -23.79
N THR A 139 9.55 -18.46 -23.37
CA THR A 139 10.47 -17.59 -24.13
C THR A 139 11.94 -17.79 -23.76
N ASN A 140 12.27 -18.83 -22.97
CA ASN A 140 13.60 -19.21 -22.51
C ASN A 140 14.30 -18.21 -21.55
N ASP A 141 13.57 -17.32 -20.88
CA ASP A 141 14.12 -16.46 -19.82
C ASP A 141 13.91 -17.10 -18.43
N ASN A 142 14.69 -18.15 -18.16
CA ASN A 142 14.52 -18.97 -16.94
C ASN A 142 14.79 -18.21 -15.63
N ILE A 143 15.65 -17.18 -15.67
CA ILE A 143 15.94 -16.35 -14.48
C ILE A 143 14.72 -15.52 -14.12
N LYS A 144 14.07 -14.88 -15.10
CA LYS A 144 12.82 -14.16 -14.85
C LYS A 144 11.67 -15.09 -14.52
N ALA A 145 11.58 -16.26 -15.16
CA ALA A 145 10.60 -17.28 -14.79
C ALA A 145 10.71 -17.66 -13.31
N ALA A 146 11.93 -17.95 -12.83
CA ALA A 146 12.20 -18.22 -11.42
C ALA A 146 11.87 -17.04 -10.51
N SER A 147 12.21 -15.81 -10.92
CA SER A 147 11.91 -14.60 -10.14
C SER A 147 10.40 -14.34 -10.03
N CYS A 148 9.63 -14.54 -11.09
CA CYS A 148 8.16 -14.45 -11.05
C CYS A 148 7.55 -15.53 -10.15
N ALA A 149 8.02 -16.79 -10.27
CA ALA A 149 7.56 -17.88 -9.41
C ALA A 149 7.85 -17.61 -7.93
N TYR A 150 9.06 -17.10 -7.63
CA TYR A 150 9.45 -16.71 -6.28
C TYR A 150 8.61 -15.55 -5.76
N THR A 151 8.43 -14.50 -6.57
CA THR A 151 7.59 -13.32 -6.25
C THR A 151 6.17 -13.75 -5.89
N PHE A 152 5.53 -14.59 -6.71
CA PHE A 152 4.18 -15.11 -6.44
C PHE A 152 4.11 -15.89 -5.12
N LEU A 153 5.12 -16.72 -4.84
CA LEU A 153 5.19 -17.53 -3.63
C LEU A 153 5.38 -16.71 -2.35
N THR A 154 5.87 -15.46 -2.43
CA THR A 154 5.99 -14.61 -1.25
C THR A 154 4.62 -14.40 -0.59
N MET A 155 3.56 -14.18 -1.36
CA MET A 155 2.19 -14.04 -0.83
C MET A 155 1.36 -15.32 -0.86
N ASN A 156 1.75 -16.31 -1.67
CA ASN A 156 1.01 -17.56 -1.87
C ASN A 156 1.82 -18.76 -1.37
N THR A 157 2.29 -18.69 -0.11
CA THR A 157 3.25 -19.65 0.47
C THR A 157 2.75 -21.09 0.53
N ASN A 158 1.46 -21.35 0.33
CA ASN A 158 0.88 -22.70 0.30
C ASN A 158 0.65 -23.25 -1.12
N HIS A 159 0.95 -22.50 -2.17
CA HIS A 159 0.70 -22.90 -3.56
C HIS A 159 1.68 -23.99 -4.03
N THR A 160 1.21 -25.24 -4.05
CA THR A 160 2.05 -26.43 -4.30
C THR A 160 2.66 -26.44 -5.69
N VAL A 161 1.87 -26.16 -6.73
CA VAL A 161 2.31 -26.16 -8.13
C VAL A 161 3.44 -25.14 -8.35
N MET A 162 3.33 -23.95 -7.76
CA MET A 162 4.37 -22.93 -7.96
C MET A 162 5.67 -23.30 -7.22
N LYS A 163 5.58 -23.96 -6.06
CA LYS A 163 6.78 -24.49 -5.39
C LYS A 163 7.51 -25.52 -6.26
N GLU A 164 6.77 -26.36 -6.96
CA GLU A 164 7.34 -27.32 -7.90
C GLU A 164 7.98 -26.63 -9.09
N ASN A 165 7.31 -25.63 -9.69
CA ASN A 165 7.87 -24.83 -10.78
C ASN A 165 9.18 -24.13 -10.37
N LEU A 166 9.20 -23.45 -9.21
CA LEU A 166 10.41 -22.80 -8.71
C LEU A 166 11.55 -23.79 -8.49
N ARG A 167 11.25 -24.97 -7.90
CA ARG A 167 12.25 -26.05 -7.75
C ARG A 167 12.75 -26.56 -9.09
N PHE A 168 11.87 -26.70 -10.08
CA PHE A 168 12.24 -27.12 -11.43
C PHE A 168 13.19 -26.09 -12.08
N PHE A 169 12.88 -24.79 -11.99
CA PHE A 169 13.76 -23.74 -12.54
C PHE A 169 15.15 -23.75 -11.88
N ILE A 170 15.21 -23.87 -10.55
CA ILE A 170 16.49 -23.89 -9.83
C ILE A 170 17.27 -25.18 -10.09
N ASN A 171 16.63 -26.34 -9.94
CA ASN A 171 17.34 -27.63 -9.89
C ASN A 171 17.54 -28.24 -11.27
N GLU A 172 16.55 -28.17 -12.15
CA GLU A 172 16.62 -28.81 -13.47
C GLU A 172 17.20 -27.86 -14.51
N LEU A 173 16.75 -26.60 -14.53
CA LEU A 173 17.28 -25.58 -15.46
C LEU A 173 18.54 -24.88 -14.95
N LYS A 174 19.02 -25.24 -13.74
CA LYS A 174 20.25 -24.73 -13.13
C LYS A 174 20.28 -23.20 -13.00
N VAL A 175 19.12 -22.58 -12.75
CA VAL A 175 19.08 -21.15 -12.39
C VAL A 175 19.78 -20.96 -11.05
N ASP A 176 20.80 -20.13 -11.02
CA ASP A 176 21.51 -19.79 -9.78
C ASP A 176 20.60 -18.94 -8.88
N PRO A 177 20.28 -19.41 -7.65
CA PRO A 177 19.44 -18.68 -6.70
C PRO A 177 19.89 -17.25 -6.42
N ALA A 178 21.17 -16.92 -6.59
CA ALA A 178 21.68 -15.55 -6.40
C ALA A 178 21.07 -14.52 -7.37
N TYR A 179 20.53 -14.96 -8.51
CA TYR A 179 19.85 -14.09 -9.47
C TYR A 179 18.31 -14.13 -9.37
N VAL A 180 17.76 -14.96 -8.48
CA VAL A 180 16.31 -15.04 -8.26
C VAL A 180 15.91 -13.98 -7.24
N ILE A 181 15.10 -13.02 -7.66
CA ILE A 181 14.71 -11.87 -6.85
C ILE A 181 13.20 -11.79 -6.66
N ASN A 182 12.79 -11.21 -5.54
CA ASN A 182 11.40 -10.79 -5.32
C ASN A 182 11.19 -9.45 -6.04
N LEU A 183 10.37 -9.46 -7.08
CA LEU A 183 10.10 -8.30 -7.94
C LEU A 183 9.22 -7.24 -7.26
N GLU A 184 8.58 -7.60 -6.15
CA GLU A 184 7.68 -6.74 -5.36
C GLU A 184 8.27 -6.37 -3.99
N ALA A 185 9.56 -6.65 -3.76
CA ALA A 185 10.21 -6.37 -2.49
C ALA A 185 10.24 -4.86 -2.21
N LYS A 186 9.66 -4.45 -1.08
CA LYS A 186 9.73 -3.07 -0.59
C LYS A 186 11.13 -2.77 -0.01
N PRO A 187 11.58 -1.49 -0.01
CA PRO A 187 12.94 -1.13 0.40
C PRO A 187 13.33 -1.60 1.82
N TYR A 188 12.40 -1.56 2.78
CA TYR A 188 12.66 -2.01 4.14
C TYR A 188 13.06 -3.49 4.24
N VAL A 189 12.64 -4.35 3.29
CA VAL A 189 12.89 -5.80 3.35
C VAL A 189 14.39 -6.10 3.31
N ASP A 190 15.10 -5.55 2.33
CA ASP A 190 16.55 -5.74 2.18
C ASP A 190 17.32 -5.07 3.32
N LEU A 191 16.90 -3.87 3.75
CA LEU A 191 17.50 -3.17 4.89
C LEU A 191 17.36 -4.00 6.19
N TYR A 192 16.17 -4.50 6.48
CA TYR A 192 15.93 -5.33 7.65
C TYR A 192 16.79 -6.60 7.64
N ILE A 193 16.82 -7.32 6.51
CA ILE A 193 17.62 -8.54 6.36
C ILE A 193 19.10 -8.23 6.62
N ARG A 194 19.66 -7.20 5.96
CA ARG A 194 21.06 -6.78 6.17
C ARG A 194 21.35 -6.35 7.62
N GLY A 195 20.41 -5.66 8.26
CA GLY A 195 20.52 -5.27 9.67
C GLY A 195 20.58 -6.48 10.60
N SER A 196 19.70 -7.47 10.37
CA SER A 196 19.65 -8.71 11.14
C SER A 196 20.89 -9.59 10.93
N GLU A 197 21.43 -9.63 9.71
CA GLU A 197 22.68 -10.33 9.42
C GLU A 197 23.89 -9.65 10.07
N SER A 198 23.94 -8.32 10.01
CA SER A 198 24.99 -7.53 10.67
C SER A 198 24.96 -7.76 12.19
N TYR A 199 23.77 -7.90 12.77
CA TYR A 199 23.59 -8.20 14.18
C TYR A 199 24.19 -9.56 14.55
N LYS A 200 23.90 -10.59 13.74
CA LYS A 200 24.50 -11.94 13.89
C LYS A 200 26.03 -11.90 13.79
N LYS A 201 26.58 -11.01 12.95
CA LYS A 201 28.02 -10.77 12.78
C LYS A 201 28.63 -9.85 13.85
N LYS A 202 27.83 -9.34 14.80
CA LYS A 202 28.22 -8.37 15.85
C LYS A 202 28.73 -7.03 15.30
N ASP A 203 28.36 -6.69 14.07
CA ASP A 203 28.61 -5.38 13.47
C ASP A 203 27.45 -4.44 13.84
N TYR A 204 27.51 -3.93 15.07
CA TYR A 204 26.42 -3.15 15.64
C TYR A 204 26.23 -1.78 14.95
N ASP A 205 27.29 -1.21 14.38
CA ASP A 205 27.21 0.03 13.60
C ASP A 205 26.36 -0.16 12.34
N ARG A 206 26.62 -1.25 11.60
CA ARG A 206 25.78 -1.62 10.45
C ARG A 206 24.39 -2.09 10.84
N THR A 207 24.22 -2.77 11.99
CA THR A 207 22.88 -3.10 12.50
C THR A 207 22.07 -1.83 12.73
N THR A 208 22.63 -0.88 13.48
CA THR A 208 21.95 0.40 13.77
C THR A 208 21.60 1.13 12.47
N THR A 209 22.55 1.29 11.56
CA THR A 209 22.32 1.99 10.28
C THR A 209 21.18 1.36 9.47
N ASN A 210 21.24 0.04 9.25
CA ASN A 210 20.24 -0.64 8.44
C ASN A 210 18.87 -0.72 9.14
N MET A 211 18.83 -0.92 10.47
CA MET A 211 17.57 -1.00 11.21
C MET A 211 16.87 0.35 11.34
N GLU A 212 17.59 1.47 11.50
CA GLU A 212 16.99 2.80 11.48
C GLU A 212 16.39 3.13 10.11
N LEU A 213 17.13 2.84 9.02
CA LEU A 213 16.61 3.04 7.67
C LEU A 213 15.42 2.12 7.38
N SER A 214 15.52 0.85 7.76
CA SER A 214 14.41 -0.12 7.63
C SER A 214 13.16 0.34 8.37
N LEU A 215 13.30 0.89 9.58
CA LEU A 215 12.17 1.37 10.37
C LEU A 215 11.43 2.51 9.67
N VAL A 216 12.18 3.47 9.11
CA VAL A 216 11.61 4.61 8.36
C VAL A 216 10.85 4.10 7.13
N GLU A 217 11.49 3.26 6.31
CA GLU A 217 10.92 2.70 5.09
C GLU A 217 9.71 1.79 5.38
N TYR A 218 9.72 1.05 6.51
CA TYR A 218 8.60 0.23 6.93
C TYR A 218 7.39 1.10 7.31
N LEU A 219 7.60 2.16 8.10
CA LEU A 219 6.53 3.06 8.52
C LEU A 219 5.91 3.79 7.31
N GLU A 220 6.73 4.18 6.34
CA GLU A 220 6.25 4.76 5.08
C GLU A 220 5.44 3.74 4.26
N ALA A 221 5.94 2.51 4.10
CA ALA A 221 5.21 1.44 3.41
C ALA A 221 3.88 1.09 4.10
N GLU A 222 3.81 1.21 5.43
CA GLU A 222 2.57 1.01 6.20
C GLU A 222 1.56 2.12 5.92
N GLU A 223 1.97 3.39 5.91
CA GLU A 223 1.11 4.50 5.52
C GLU A 223 0.63 4.39 4.06
N GLU A 224 1.49 3.97 3.12
CA GLU A 224 1.10 3.69 1.73
C GLU A 224 0.04 2.59 1.66
N CYS A 225 0.24 1.48 2.37
CA CYS A 225 -0.72 0.38 2.43
C CYS A 225 -2.06 0.86 2.97
N ARG A 226 -2.04 1.64 4.06
CA ARG A 226 -3.25 2.18 4.68
C ARG A 226 -3.97 3.15 3.77
N ALA A 227 -3.25 4.00 3.06
CA ALA A 227 -3.83 4.90 2.07
C ALA A 227 -4.44 4.11 0.91
N HIS A 228 -3.85 2.98 0.50
CA HIS A 228 -4.40 2.13 -0.55
C HIS A 228 -5.81 1.58 -0.21
N CYS A 229 -6.07 1.32 1.08
CA CYS A 229 -7.36 0.82 1.58
C CYS A 229 -8.58 1.75 1.38
N GLU A 230 -8.38 3.05 1.09
CA GLU A 230 -9.49 4.02 0.92
C GLU A 230 -10.13 3.93 -0.48
N GLY A 231 -10.08 2.74 -1.10
CA GLY A 231 -10.60 2.43 -2.44
C GLY A 231 -12.11 2.38 -2.53
N PRO A 232 -12.67 2.27 -3.75
CA PRO A 232 -14.09 2.00 -3.91
C PRO A 232 -14.46 0.67 -3.23
N PHE A 233 -15.64 0.64 -2.63
CA PHE A 233 -16.20 -0.54 -1.96
C PHE A 233 -17.65 -0.69 -2.40
N ASP A 234 -17.99 -1.87 -2.92
CA ASP A 234 -19.39 -2.22 -3.17
C ASP A 234 -20.04 -2.60 -1.85
N GLN A 235 -20.76 -1.63 -1.28
CA GLN A 235 -21.52 -1.81 -0.06
C GLN A 235 -22.94 -2.31 -0.30
N GLY A 236 -23.38 -2.56 -1.54
CA GLY A 236 -24.81 -2.80 -1.81
C GLY A 236 -25.69 -1.58 -1.48
N TRP A 237 -27.00 -1.81 -1.29
CA TRP A 237 -27.95 -0.73 -1.03
C TRP A 237 -28.14 -0.48 0.47
N PHE A 238 -27.67 0.67 0.94
CA PHE A 238 -27.92 1.20 2.28
C PHE A 238 -28.53 2.60 2.14
N PRO A 239 -29.84 2.80 2.40
CA PRO A 239 -30.48 4.09 2.17
C PRO A 239 -30.04 5.18 3.15
N ASP A 240 -29.67 4.78 4.37
CA ASP A 240 -29.34 5.71 5.44
C ASP A 240 -27.91 6.22 5.34
N PHE A 241 -27.76 7.55 5.47
CA PHE A 241 -26.47 8.24 5.37
C PHE A 241 -25.45 7.73 6.39
N ILE A 242 -25.82 7.63 7.66
CA ILE A 242 -24.91 7.21 8.74
C ILE A 242 -24.48 5.76 8.54
N SER A 243 -25.40 4.88 8.18
CA SER A 243 -25.11 3.47 7.91
C SER A 243 -24.14 3.33 6.74
N SER A 244 -24.34 4.08 5.66
CA SER A 244 -23.46 4.08 4.48
C SER A 244 -22.03 4.50 4.81
N ILE A 245 -21.86 5.66 5.48
CA ILE A 245 -20.51 6.14 5.82
C ILE A 245 -19.82 5.24 6.84
N SER A 246 -20.57 4.71 7.82
CA SER A 246 -20.01 3.88 8.90
C SER A 246 -19.59 2.51 8.37
N ASN A 247 -20.37 1.93 7.45
CA ASN A 247 -20.03 0.67 6.80
C ASN A 247 -18.77 0.83 5.92
N HIS A 248 -18.71 1.90 5.11
CA HIS A 248 -17.53 2.19 4.29
C HIS A 248 -16.28 2.44 5.14
N TYR A 249 -16.41 3.19 6.25
CA TYR A 249 -15.31 3.38 7.20
C TYR A 249 -14.86 2.07 7.84
N THR A 250 -15.81 1.23 8.26
CA THR A 250 -15.52 -0.09 8.84
C THR A 250 -14.76 -0.99 7.87
N PHE A 251 -15.18 -1.06 6.61
CA PHE A 251 -14.47 -1.79 5.56
C PHE A 251 -13.04 -1.29 5.39
N THR A 252 -12.88 0.04 5.27
CA THR A 252 -11.58 0.70 5.15
C THR A 252 -10.69 0.39 6.36
N LEU A 253 -11.26 0.45 7.58
CA LEU A 253 -10.55 0.17 8.81
C LEU A 253 -10.07 -1.29 8.88
N ARG A 254 -10.94 -2.26 8.55
CA ARG A 254 -10.57 -3.68 8.46
C ARG A 254 -9.43 -3.91 7.46
N CYS A 255 -9.41 -3.21 6.33
CA CYS A 255 -8.29 -3.25 5.39
C CYS A 255 -7.00 -2.67 6.01
N LYS A 256 -7.07 -1.46 6.58
CA LYS A 256 -5.91 -0.79 7.20
C LYS A 256 -5.24 -1.65 8.28
N ARG A 257 -6.04 -2.34 9.10
CA ARG A 257 -5.55 -3.25 10.16
C ARG A 257 -4.78 -4.46 9.63
N LYS A 258 -4.96 -4.84 8.37
CA LYS A 258 -4.21 -5.94 7.75
C LYS A 258 -2.84 -5.49 7.23
N CYS A 259 -2.55 -4.20 7.15
CA CYS A 259 -1.29 -3.70 6.60
C CYS A 259 -0.06 -4.20 7.34
N ALA A 260 -0.06 -4.16 8.68
CA ALA A 260 1.06 -4.68 9.48
C ALA A 260 1.36 -6.16 9.17
N SER A 261 0.31 -6.99 9.04
CA SER A 261 0.48 -8.41 8.73
C SER A 261 0.86 -8.66 7.26
N LYS A 262 0.34 -7.86 6.31
CA LYS A 262 0.72 -7.92 4.88
C LYS A 262 2.19 -7.54 4.67
N LEU A 263 2.66 -6.50 5.37
CA LEU A 263 4.04 -6.00 5.30
C LEU A 263 5.01 -6.80 6.18
N GLY A 264 4.51 -7.52 7.19
CA GLY A 264 5.26 -8.48 8.00
C GLY A 264 5.72 -9.71 7.23
N ASN A 265 5.94 -9.61 5.93
CA ASN A 265 6.40 -10.69 5.06
C ASN A 265 7.76 -10.30 4.47
N LEU A 266 8.81 -10.93 4.97
CA LEU A 266 10.16 -10.77 4.46
C LEU A 266 10.44 -11.91 3.50
N ASN A 267 10.15 -11.68 2.21
CA ASN A 267 10.54 -12.61 1.14
C ASN A 267 9.96 -14.04 1.29
N GLY A 268 8.73 -14.13 1.83
CA GLY A 268 7.99 -15.35 2.10
C GLY A 268 8.01 -15.80 3.57
N GLU A 269 8.88 -15.19 4.40
CA GLU A 269 8.93 -15.45 5.85
C GLU A 269 8.04 -14.47 6.60
N LYS A 270 7.16 -14.99 7.47
CA LYS A 270 6.19 -14.18 8.20
C LYS A 270 6.76 -13.73 9.55
N HIS A 271 6.69 -12.44 9.82
CA HIS A 271 7.15 -11.75 11.03
C HIS A 271 6.00 -10.90 11.58
N ASP A 272 5.21 -11.48 12.48
CA ASP A 272 4.04 -10.79 13.06
C ASP A 272 4.45 -9.63 13.99
N ASP A 273 5.70 -9.60 14.46
CA ASP A 273 6.29 -8.58 15.33
C ASP A 273 7.30 -7.66 14.61
N LEU A 274 7.20 -7.53 13.28
CA LEU A 274 8.20 -6.82 12.47
C LEU A 274 8.47 -5.39 12.95
N LEU A 275 7.46 -4.60 13.29
CA LEU A 275 7.68 -3.25 13.81
C LEU A 275 8.41 -3.27 15.17
N PRO A 276 7.88 -3.97 16.21
CA PRO A 276 8.58 -4.11 17.48
C PRO A 276 10.03 -4.62 17.35
N SER A 277 10.28 -5.58 16.46
CA SER A 277 11.60 -6.19 16.33
C SER A 277 12.69 -5.20 15.89
N HIS A 278 12.36 -4.13 15.15
CA HIS A 278 13.28 -3.03 14.88
C HIS A 278 13.81 -2.44 16.18
N TYR A 279 12.93 -2.11 17.13
CA TYR A 279 13.32 -1.56 18.43
C TYR A 279 14.13 -2.55 19.26
N HIS A 280 13.83 -3.85 19.16
CA HIS A 280 14.64 -4.89 19.81
C HIS A 280 16.09 -4.90 19.27
N TYR A 281 16.28 -4.91 17.95
CA TYR A 281 17.62 -4.84 17.35
C TYR A 281 18.34 -3.53 17.69
N LEU A 282 17.63 -2.40 17.59
CA LEU A 282 18.17 -1.07 17.86
C LEU A 282 18.61 -0.93 19.31
N GLN A 283 17.80 -1.39 20.27
CA GLN A 283 18.11 -1.34 21.69
C GLN A 283 19.47 -1.98 21.98
N PHE A 284 19.67 -3.21 21.52
CA PHE A 284 20.91 -3.93 21.81
C PHE A 284 22.11 -3.35 21.06
N ALA A 285 21.93 -2.99 19.79
CA ALA A 285 23.00 -2.39 18.98
C ALA A 285 23.47 -1.05 19.59
N TYR A 286 22.53 -0.18 19.97
CA TYR A 286 22.85 1.08 20.64
C TYR A 286 23.59 0.88 21.95
N PHE A 287 23.15 -0.08 22.76
CA PHE A 287 23.83 -0.41 24.00
C PHE A 287 25.27 -0.87 23.75
N LYS A 288 25.51 -1.74 22.76
CA LYS A 288 26.85 -2.23 22.40
C LYS A 288 27.76 -1.14 21.84
N MET A 289 27.18 -0.11 21.23
CA MET A 289 27.90 1.09 20.76
C MET A 289 28.10 2.15 21.87
N GLY A 290 27.61 1.90 23.09
CA GLY A 290 27.69 2.86 24.21
C GLY A 290 26.70 4.02 24.11
N ASN A 291 25.75 3.98 23.18
CA ASN A 291 24.69 4.97 23.05
C ASN A 291 23.52 4.62 23.99
N ILE A 292 23.75 4.79 25.29
CA ILE A 292 22.83 4.32 26.34
C ILE A 292 21.46 5.01 26.27
N GLU A 293 21.41 6.30 25.95
CA GLU A 293 20.15 7.04 25.83
C GLU A 293 19.25 6.45 24.73
N LYS A 294 19.80 6.24 23.52
CA LYS A 294 19.03 5.61 22.45
C LYS A 294 18.66 4.16 22.75
N ALA A 295 19.49 3.43 23.49
CA ALA A 295 19.18 2.08 23.94
C ALA A 295 17.96 2.08 24.89
N CYS A 296 17.91 2.99 25.86
CA CYS A 296 16.77 3.17 26.76
C CYS A 296 15.48 3.54 26.01
N GLN A 297 15.57 4.47 25.04
CA GLN A 297 14.42 4.86 24.21
C GLN A 297 13.89 3.70 23.37
N ALA A 298 14.79 2.92 22.74
CA ALA A 298 14.39 1.75 21.96
C ALA A 298 13.81 0.63 22.84
N ALA A 299 14.36 0.40 24.05
CA ALA A 299 13.78 -0.53 25.02
C ALA A 299 12.35 -0.12 25.40
N ALA A 300 12.14 1.18 25.68
CA ALA A 300 10.83 1.72 26.03
C ALA A 300 9.84 1.62 24.85
N SER A 301 10.28 1.88 23.62
CA SER A 301 9.46 1.69 22.41
C SER A 301 9.04 0.23 22.23
N TYR A 302 9.93 -0.73 22.44
CA TYR A 302 9.60 -2.16 22.35
C TYR A 302 8.54 -2.57 23.39
N LEU A 303 8.72 -2.13 24.63
CA LEU A 303 7.83 -2.45 25.75
C LEU A 303 6.42 -1.85 25.61
N LEU A 304 6.16 -0.92 24.69
CA LEU A 304 4.79 -0.53 24.33
C LEU A 304 4.01 -1.71 23.75
N PHE A 305 4.66 -2.55 22.94
CA PHE A 305 4.02 -3.66 22.24
C PHE A 305 4.05 -4.96 23.05
N PHE A 306 5.12 -5.16 23.81
CA PHE A 306 5.34 -6.34 24.65
C PHE A 306 5.73 -5.94 26.08
N PRO A 307 4.79 -5.40 26.87
CA PRO A 307 5.08 -4.90 28.22
C PRO A 307 5.60 -5.98 29.18
N ASP A 308 5.18 -7.22 28.95
CA ASP A 308 5.52 -8.38 29.78
C ASP A 308 6.73 -9.17 29.26
N ASP A 309 7.47 -8.67 28.25
CA ASP A 309 8.66 -9.36 27.75
C ASP A 309 9.77 -9.41 28.82
N GLU A 310 10.06 -10.61 29.31
CA GLU A 310 11.00 -10.81 30.42
C GLU A 310 12.41 -10.32 30.05
N THR A 311 12.87 -10.61 28.84
CA THR A 311 14.24 -10.27 28.40
C THR A 311 14.46 -8.77 28.31
N MET A 312 13.50 -8.03 27.74
CA MET A 312 13.59 -6.58 27.63
C MET A 312 13.42 -5.89 28.99
N ASN A 313 12.57 -6.43 29.86
CA ASN A 313 12.45 -5.94 31.24
C ASN A 313 13.75 -6.16 32.03
N GLU A 314 14.40 -7.32 31.91
CA GLU A 314 15.71 -7.57 32.49
C GLU A 314 16.78 -6.61 31.95
N ASN A 315 16.77 -6.34 30.64
CA ASN A 315 17.65 -5.36 30.04
C ASN A 315 17.42 -3.96 30.60
N LYS A 316 16.16 -3.53 30.77
CA LYS A 316 15.80 -2.24 31.40
C LYS A 316 16.36 -2.18 32.84
N VAL A 317 16.15 -3.22 33.64
CA VAL A 317 16.69 -3.32 35.00
C VAL A 317 18.21 -3.24 34.99
N TYR A 318 18.86 -3.98 34.10
CA TYR A 318 20.32 -3.97 33.95
C TYR A 318 20.84 -2.57 33.57
N TYR A 319 20.20 -1.89 32.61
CA TYR A 319 20.56 -0.52 32.24
C TYR A 319 20.44 0.45 33.41
N MET A 320 19.41 0.30 34.25
CA MET A 320 19.24 1.09 35.47
C MET A 320 20.34 0.87 36.53
N THR A 321 21.11 -0.22 36.44
CA THR A 321 22.30 -0.42 37.29
C THR A 321 23.52 0.39 36.84
N LEU A 322 23.49 0.92 35.60
CA LEU A 322 24.54 1.80 35.10
C LEU A 322 24.37 3.17 35.76
N GLY A 323 25.42 3.67 36.42
CA GLY A 323 25.36 4.91 37.22
C GLY A 323 25.01 6.19 36.44
N ASN A 324 24.88 6.12 35.12
CA ASN A 324 24.49 7.20 34.23
C ASN A 324 23.07 7.06 33.64
N VAL A 325 22.28 6.07 34.10
CA VAL A 325 20.91 5.81 33.62
C VAL A 325 19.90 6.10 34.72
N HIS A 326 18.77 6.68 34.34
CA HIS A 326 17.64 6.95 35.23
C HIS A 326 16.31 6.71 34.50
N GLU A 327 15.22 6.55 35.25
CA GLU A 327 13.90 6.17 34.71
C GLU A 327 13.41 7.12 33.61
N GLY A 328 13.71 8.41 33.72
CA GLY A 328 13.37 9.44 32.73
C GLY A 328 14.05 9.30 31.37
N MET A 329 15.01 8.37 31.21
CA MET A 329 15.62 8.05 29.91
C MET A 329 14.82 7.01 29.11
N PHE A 330 13.90 6.29 29.76
CA PHE A 330 13.03 5.30 29.11
C PHE A 330 11.78 5.97 28.54
N VAL A 331 12.00 6.88 27.59
CA VAL A 331 10.93 7.54 26.84
C VAL A 331 10.79 6.84 25.49
N PRO A 332 9.64 6.19 25.21
CA PRO A 332 9.39 5.62 23.90
C PRO A 332 9.47 6.68 22.81
N ARG A 333 9.95 6.28 21.62
CA ARG A 333 10.01 7.18 20.47
C ARG A 333 8.61 7.58 20.00
N THR A 334 8.49 8.81 19.51
CA THR A 334 7.22 9.41 19.11
C THR A 334 6.47 8.58 18.06
N GLU A 335 7.17 8.05 17.06
CA GLU A 335 6.58 7.20 16.03
C GLU A 335 6.01 5.90 16.60
N ALA A 336 6.66 5.31 17.62
CA ALA A 336 6.18 4.11 18.30
C ALA A 336 4.91 4.40 19.12
N VAL A 337 4.89 5.52 19.85
CA VAL A 337 3.73 5.97 20.63
C VAL A 337 2.52 6.18 19.72
N ASN A 338 2.70 6.98 18.67
CA ASN A 338 1.61 7.29 17.72
C ASN A 338 1.06 6.01 17.06
N TYR A 339 1.94 5.09 16.68
CA TYR A 339 1.53 3.81 16.11
C TYR A 339 0.72 2.98 17.12
N HIS A 340 1.21 2.87 18.36
CA HIS A 340 0.58 2.07 19.40
C HIS A 340 -0.78 2.64 19.83
N GLU A 341 -0.90 3.96 20.01
CA GLU A 341 -2.18 4.61 20.35
C GLU A 341 -3.23 4.38 19.26
N ARG A 342 -2.83 4.52 17.99
CA ARG A 342 -3.69 4.20 16.85
C ARG A 342 -4.09 2.73 16.88
N ASP A 343 -3.14 1.81 17.09
CA ASP A 343 -3.41 0.37 17.13
C ASP A 343 -4.46 0.01 18.18
N LEU A 344 -4.32 0.54 19.40
CA LEU A 344 -5.26 0.36 20.49
C LEU A 344 -6.66 0.90 20.15
N GLY A 345 -6.74 2.14 19.65
CA GLY A 345 -8.01 2.78 19.33
C GLY A 345 -8.76 2.06 18.21
N GLU A 346 -8.06 1.65 17.16
CA GLU A 346 -8.65 0.91 16.05
C GLU A 346 -9.10 -0.50 16.46
N LYS A 347 -8.32 -1.18 17.29
CA LYS A 347 -8.68 -2.50 17.83
C LYS A 347 -9.92 -2.41 18.71
N ALA A 348 -9.98 -1.41 19.61
CA ALA A 348 -11.15 -1.18 20.45
C ALA A 348 -12.41 -0.89 19.62
N LEU A 349 -12.30 -0.07 18.58
CA LEU A 349 -13.43 0.25 17.71
C LEU A 349 -13.91 -0.97 16.90
N LEU A 350 -12.99 -1.76 16.34
CA LEU A 350 -13.38 -2.99 15.64
C LEU A 350 -14.00 -4.01 16.60
N GLN A 351 -13.46 -4.16 17.81
CA GLN A 351 -14.04 -5.03 18.83
C GLN A 351 -15.48 -4.62 19.14
N PHE A 352 -15.72 -3.31 19.33
CA PHE A 352 -17.08 -2.79 19.50
C PHE A 352 -17.99 -3.14 18.32
N ILE A 353 -17.51 -3.03 17.09
CA ILE A 353 -18.29 -3.39 15.89
C ILE A 353 -18.61 -4.89 15.89
N GLU A 354 -17.62 -5.76 16.09
CA GLU A 354 -17.83 -7.21 16.10
C GLU A 354 -18.76 -7.65 17.24
N ASP A 355 -18.70 -7.00 18.40
CA ASP A 355 -19.54 -7.40 19.56
C ASP A 355 -21.00 -6.94 19.43
N ASN A 356 -21.26 -5.83 18.74
CA ASN A 356 -22.58 -5.18 18.75
C ASN A 356 -23.36 -5.30 17.43
N PHE A 357 -22.72 -5.67 16.32
CA PHE A 357 -23.36 -5.80 15.00
C PHE A 357 -23.51 -7.27 14.56
N GLN A 358 -23.75 -8.17 15.52
CA GLN A 358 -24.15 -9.56 15.27
C GLN A 358 -25.67 -9.60 15.09
N PHE A 359 -26.14 -9.79 13.86
CA PHE A 359 -27.56 -9.97 13.56
C PHE A 359 -27.80 -11.43 13.15
N ASP A 360 -28.84 -12.06 13.69
CA ASP A 360 -29.24 -13.41 13.27
C ASP A 360 -29.69 -13.39 11.79
N GLU A 361 -29.47 -14.49 11.05
CA GLU A 361 -29.80 -14.62 9.62
C GLU A 361 -31.30 -14.39 9.28
N GLY A 362 -32.16 -14.18 10.27
CA GLY A 362 -33.58 -13.82 10.10
C GLY A 362 -33.96 -12.39 10.52
N GLU A 363 -33.03 -11.59 11.06
CA GLU A 363 -33.25 -10.18 11.44
C GLU A 363 -32.73 -9.18 10.40
N ILE A 364 -32.09 -9.68 9.33
CA ILE A 364 -31.69 -8.84 8.20
C ILE A 364 -32.98 -8.36 7.52
N LEU A 365 -33.31 -7.08 7.72
CA LEU A 365 -34.25 -6.37 6.86
C LEU A 365 -33.68 -6.49 5.44
N GLU A 366 -34.24 -7.39 4.63
CA GLU A 366 -33.91 -7.47 3.21
C GLU A 366 -34.09 -6.07 2.64
N ALA A 367 -32.97 -5.43 2.32
CA ALA A 367 -32.94 -4.11 1.75
C ALA A 367 -33.38 -4.25 0.28
N THR A 368 -34.68 -4.44 0.07
CA THR A 368 -35.31 -4.50 -1.24
C THR A 368 -35.35 -3.08 -1.80
N GLY A 369 -34.24 -2.68 -2.43
CA GLY A 369 -34.17 -1.42 -3.14
C GLY A 369 -35.20 -1.37 -4.28
N PRO A 370 -35.80 -0.20 -4.59
CA PRO A 370 -36.66 -0.06 -5.76
C PRO A 370 -35.85 -0.33 -7.04
N ALA A 371 -36.49 -0.98 -8.02
CA ALA A 371 -35.89 -1.21 -9.34
C ALA A 371 -35.34 0.09 -9.91
N VAL A 372 -34.10 0.05 -10.42
CA VAL A 372 -33.40 1.19 -11.01
C VAL A 372 -34.28 1.83 -12.09
N VAL A 373 -34.82 3.00 -11.80
CA VAL A 373 -35.44 3.86 -12.82
C VAL A 373 -34.31 4.67 -13.47
N PRO A 374 -34.14 4.65 -14.80
CA PRO A 374 -33.11 5.46 -15.44
C PRO A 374 -33.35 6.94 -15.15
N ILE A 375 -32.36 7.62 -14.59
CA ILE A 375 -32.40 9.07 -14.39
C ILE A 375 -32.29 9.73 -15.78
N SER A 376 -33.36 10.40 -16.19
CA SER A 376 -33.37 11.30 -17.35
C SER A 376 -32.35 12.41 -17.11
N THR A 377 -31.31 12.47 -17.96
CA THR A 377 -30.30 13.52 -17.91
C THR A 377 -30.84 14.81 -18.52
N ASP A 378 -31.57 15.59 -17.72
CA ASP A 378 -31.77 17.02 -17.98
C ASP A 378 -31.20 17.82 -16.82
N LEU A 379 -29.86 17.92 -16.79
CA LEU A 379 -29.16 18.94 -16.03
C LEU A 379 -28.84 20.09 -16.99
N ALA A 380 -29.60 21.17 -16.77
CA ALA A 380 -29.61 22.40 -17.54
C ALA A 380 -28.21 22.93 -17.85
N VAL A 381 -27.98 23.15 -19.14
CA VAL A 381 -26.88 23.97 -19.66
C VAL A 381 -27.11 25.41 -19.18
N VAL A 382 -26.15 25.94 -18.43
CA VAL A 382 -26.10 27.35 -18.06
C VAL A 382 -25.89 28.18 -19.33
N SER A 383 -26.91 28.94 -19.70
CA SER A 383 -26.92 29.82 -20.86
C SER A 383 -26.00 31.03 -20.63
N THR A 384 -24.95 31.11 -21.45
CA THR A 384 -24.30 32.37 -21.81
C THR A 384 -25.03 32.92 -23.02
N ASP A 385 -25.71 34.06 -22.87
CA ASP A 385 -25.63 35.21 -23.80
C ASP A 385 -26.78 36.20 -23.55
N ASN A 386 -26.41 37.35 -22.98
CA ASN A 386 -27.16 38.59 -23.08
C ASN A 386 -26.55 39.41 -24.21
N ILE A 387 -27.09 39.34 -25.44
CA ILE A 387 -26.96 40.44 -26.41
C ILE A 387 -28.32 40.66 -27.10
N ILE A 388 -28.78 41.90 -26.91
CA ILE A 388 -29.90 42.64 -27.48
C ILE A 388 -29.97 42.51 -29.02
N SER A 389 -31.17 42.27 -29.59
CA SER A 389 -31.91 43.27 -30.38
C SER A 389 -33.14 42.70 -31.09
N GLU A 390 -34.19 43.49 -31.00
CA GLU A 390 -35.48 43.49 -31.72
C GLU A 390 -35.42 43.09 -33.21
N ASN A 391 -36.43 42.33 -33.67
CA ASN A 391 -37.40 42.79 -34.67
C ASN A 391 -38.39 41.67 -35.08
N GLU A 392 -39.59 41.77 -34.51
CA GLU A 392 -40.91 41.79 -35.16
C GLU A 392 -41.11 41.32 -36.63
N ILE A 393 -42.09 40.39 -36.78
CA ILE A 393 -43.22 40.33 -37.75
C ILE A 393 -42.95 39.70 -39.16
N PRO A 394 -43.87 38.93 -39.79
CA PRO A 394 -44.68 37.78 -39.34
C PRO A 394 -44.92 36.69 -40.45
N GLU A 395 -45.64 35.63 -40.08
CA GLU A 395 -46.67 34.89 -40.84
C GLU A 395 -46.53 34.40 -42.31
N SER A 396 -46.84 33.10 -42.40
CA SER A 396 -47.69 32.43 -43.40
C SER A 396 -47.11 32.05 -44.76
N THR A 397 -46.99 30.74 -44.99
CA THR A 397 -48.00 29.99 -45.77
C THR A 397 -47.88 28.50 -45.51
#